data_AF-A0A7X7XC96-F1
#
_entry.id   AF-A0A7X7XC96-F1
#
_cell.length_a   1.000
_cell.length_b   1.000
_cell.length_c   1.000
_cell.angle_alpha   90.00
_cell.angle_beta   90.00
_cell.angle_gamma   90.00
#
_symmetry.space_group_name_H-M   'P 1'
#
loop_
_entity.id
_entity.type
_entity.pdbx_description
1 polymer ?
#
loop_
_entity_poly.entity_id
_entity_poly.type
_entity_poly.pdbx_seq_one_letter_code
_entity_poly.pdbx_strand_id
1 'polypeptide(L)'
;YISVPTRPPAVSWVQMPDAETVAIAYAIFAEQGIDTETLTGYEGNAFVVTDDPIEEILNITAVHPMRSDAVKEVLRRKGSDEKSIDRLVSEGKIRRVRYGDWVYYVRVMKEGEQ
;
A
#
# COMPACT_ATOMS: atom_id res chain seq x y z
N TYR A 1 12.69 -15.14 -0.62
CA TYR A 1 12.20 -13.87 -1.20
C TYR A 1 13.07 -12.70 -0.78
N ILE A 2 13.37 -11.80 -1.71
CA ILE A 2 13.95 -10.47 -1.46
C ILE A 2 12.84 -9.45 -1.73
N SER A 3 12.44 -8.70 -0.71
CA SER A 3 11.39 -7.67 -0.82
C SER A 3 11.95 -6.27 -0.55
N VAL A 4 11.27 -5.26 -1.09
CA VAL A 4 11.59 -3.84 -0.88
C VAL A 4 10.33 -3.08 -0.46
N PRO A 5 10.45 -1.90 0.16
CA PRO A 5 9.29 -1.11 0.53
C PRO A 5 8.56 -0.56 -0.73
N THR A 6 7.47 -1.23 -1.12
CA THR A 6 6.59 -0.84 -2.25
C THR A 6 5.39 0.01 -1.81
N ARG A 7 5.26 0.25 -0.50
CA ARG A 7 4.29 1.12 0.16
C ARG A 7 5.03 2.04 1.14
N PRO A 8 4.44 3.19 1.54
CA PRO A 8 5.06 4.09 2.51
C PRO A 8 5.44 3.33 3.79
N PRO A 9 6.72 3.33 4.19
CA PRO A 9 7.15 2.66 5.42
C PRO A 9 6.70 3.43 6.66
N ALA A 10 6.55 2.72 7.78
CA ALA A 10 6.24 3.34 9.07
C ALA A 10 7.36 4.27 9.55
N VAL A 11 8.61 3.94 9.21
CA VAL A 11 9.80 4.68 9.63
C VAL A 11 10.33 5.50 8.45
N SER A 12 10.43 6.83 8.64
CA SER A 12 10.62 7.78 7.55
C SER A 12 12.00 7.75 6.88
N TRP A 13 13.02 7.17 7.54
CA TRP A 13 14.36 7.04 6.94
C TRP A 13 14.48 5.83 6.00
N VAL A 14 13.52 4.90 6.05
CA VAL A 14 13.51 3.73 5.17
C VAL A 14 13.16 4.18 3.75
N GLN A 15 13.99 3.77 2.79
CA GLN A 15 13.83 4.10 1.38
C GLN A 15 13.95 2.83 0.52
N MET A 16 13.41 2.92 -0.69
CA MET A 16 13.57 1.87 -1.69
C MET A 16 15.05 1.82 -2.13
N PRO A 17 15.69 0.63 -2.11
CA PRO A 17 17.03 0.48 -2.67
C PRO A 17 16.98 0.64 -4.20
N ASP A 18 18.12 0.97 -4.80
CA ASP A 18 18.24 0.94 -6.26
C ASP A 18 18.19 -0.50 -6.82
N ALA A 19 17.96 -0.61 -8.13
CA ALA A 19 17.82 -1.89 -8.80
C ALA A 19 19.12 -2.72 -8.77
N GLU A 20 20.28 -2.07 -8.77
CA GLU A 20 21.58 -2.74 -8.72
C GLU A 20 21.79 -3.45 -7.38
N THR A 21 21.44 -2.79 -6.27
CA THR A 21 21.49 -3.35 -4.93
C THR A 21 20.62 -4.61 -4.81
N VAL A 22 19.41 -4.59 -5.38
CA VAL A 22 18.54 -5.76 -5.39
C VAL A 22 19.15 -6.90 -6.22
N ALA A 23 19.72 -6.59 -7.38
CA ALA A 23 20.36 -7.58 -8.25
C ALA A 23 21.57 -8.25 -7.59
N ILE A 24 22.39 -7.48 -6.87
CA ILE A 24 23.52 -8.00 -6.08
C ILE A 24 23.00 -8.93 -4.97
N ALA A 25 21.99 -8.51 -4.21
CA ALA A 25 21.41 -9.33 -3.16
C ALA A 25 20.87 -10.66 -3.72
N TYR A 26 20.19 -10.62 -4.86
CA TYR A 26 19.72 -11.83 -5.55
C TYR A 26 20.87 -12.78 -5.91
N ALA A 27 21.94 -12.26 -6.52
CA ALA A 27 23.10 -13.06 -6.92
C ALA A 27 23.76 -13.76 -5.71
N ILE A 28 23.97 -13.03 -4.60
CA ILE A 28 24.55 -13.59 -3.37
C ILE A 28 23.72 -14.76 -2.86
N PHE A 29 22.39 -14.62 -2.81
CA PHE A 29 21.52 -15.68 -2.29
C PHE A 29 21.49 -16.88 -3.24
N ALA A 30 21.42 -16.65 -4.54
CA ALA A 30 21.46 -17.69 -5.56
C ALA A 30 22.77 -18.49 -5.52
N GLU A 31 23.92 -17.83 -5.34
CA GLU A 31 25.24 -18.49 -5.21
C GLU A 31 25.33 -19.40 -3.98
N GLN A 32 24.58 -19.11 -2.92
CA GLN A 32 24.47 -19.98 -1.74
C GLN A 32 23.48 -21.14 -1.94
N GLY A 33 22.92 -21.30 -3.14
CA GLY A 33 21.94 -22.33 -3.46
C GLY A 33 20.56 -22.09 -2.83
N ILE A 34 20.25 -20.85 -2.45
CA ILE A 34 18.94 -20.49 -1.89
C ILE A 34 17.97 -20.22 -3.04
N ASP A 35 16.82 -20.89 -3.01
CA ASP A 35 15.71 -20.59 -3.93
C ASP A 35 15.20 -19.17 -3.68
N THR A 36 15.53 -18.27 -4.60
CA THR A 36 15.43 -16.82 -4.40
C THR A 36 14.53 -16.21 -5.44
N GLU A 37 13.50 -15.48 -4.99
CA GLU A 37 12.60 -14.70 -5.83
C GLU A 37 12.54 -13.25 -5.34
N THR A 38 12.31 -12.30 -6.25
CA THR A 38 12.19 -10.87 -5.93
C THR A 38 10.73 -10.41 -5.88
N LEU A 39 10.35 -9.72 -4.80
CA LEU A 39 9.06 -9.06 -4.63
C LEU A 39 9.25 -7.55 -4.57
N THR A 40 9.58 -6.95 -5.72
CA THR A 40 9.95 -5.53 -5.83
C THR A 40 8.93 -4.64 -6.51
N GLY A 41 7.92 -5.25 -7.13
CA GLY A 41 6.80 -4.54 -7.73
C GLY A 41 5.67 -4.24 -6.74
N TYR A 42 4.84 -3.25 -7.06
CA TYR A 42 3.57 -3.06 -6.38
C TYR A 42 2.66 -4.26 -6.63
N GLU A 43 2.08 -4.83 -5.57
CA GLU A 43 1.28 -6.07 -5.58
C GLU A 43 -0.02 -5.99 -6.41
N GLY A 44 -0.40 -4.80 -6.87
CA GLY A 44 -1.56 -4.59 -7.71
C GLY A 44 -2.82 -4.23 -6.94
N ASN A 45 -3.96 -4.20 -7.66
CA ASN A 45 -5.26 -3.75 -7.17
C ASN A 45 -6.28 -4.89 -7.07
N ALA A 46 -5.80 -6.13 -6.87
CA ALA A 46 -6.63 -7.32 -6.81
C ALA A 46 -7.31 -7.48 -5.42
N PHE A 47 -8.07 -6.47 -5.02
CA PHE A 47 -8.87 -6.52 -3.79
C PHE A 47 -10.22 -7.17 -4.06
N VAL A 48 -10.64 -8.08 -3.18
CA VAL A 48 -11.99 -8.65 -3.19
C VAL A 48 -12.92 -7.56 -2.70
N VAL A 49 -13.74 -7.00 -3.59
CA VAL A 49 -14.63 -5.89 -3.22
C VAL A 49 -15.92 -6.48 -2.65
N THR A 50 -16.12 -6.27 -1.34
CA THR A 50 -17.39 -6.56 -0.64
C THR A 50 -18.53 -5.64 -1.11
N ASP A 51 -19.69 -5.66 -0.47
CA ASP A 51 -20.84 -4.87 -0.88
C ASP A 51 -20.70 -3.37 -0.60
N ASP A 52 -19.95 -2.99 0.44
CA ASP A 52 -19.69 -1.59 0.80
C ASP A 52 -18.24 -1.18 0.46
N PRO A 53 -18.02 -0.36 -0.58
CA PRO A 53 -16.68 0.07 -0.98
C PRO A 53 -15.99 0.97 0.05
N ILE A 54 -16.74 1.69 0.89
CA ILE A 54 -16.18 2.54 1.94
C ILE A 54 -15.67 1.70 3.09
N GLU A 55 -16.46 0.72 3.53
CA GLU A 55 -16.03 -0.25 4.52
C GLU A 55 -14.80 -1.03 4.04
N GLU A 56 -14.81 -1.47 2.78
CA GLU A 56 -13.68 -2.16 2.15
C GLU A 56 -12.39 -1.33 2.21
N ILE A 57 -12.44 -0.06 1.78
CA ILE A 57 -11.29 0.84 1.82
C ILE A 57 -10.80 1.02 3.26
N LEU A 58 -11.72 1.16 4.21
CA LEU A 58 -11.40 1.32 5.62
C LEU A 58 -10.75 0.07 6.22
N ASN A 59 -11.19 -1.13 5.83
CA ASN A 59 -10.64 -2.41 6.26
C ASN A 59 -9.26 -2.66 5.66
N ILE A 60 -9.11 -2.48 4.35
CA ILE A 60 -7.82 -2.64 3.67
C ILE A 60 -6.79 -1.64 4.23
N THR A 61 -7.17 -0.36 4.36
CA THR A 61 -6.24 0.67 4.87
C THR A 61 -5.85 0.47 6.32
N ALA A 62 -6.61 -0.29 7.11
CA ALA A 62 -6.26 -0.64 8.49
C ALA A 62 -5.06 -1.59 8.57
N VAL A 63 -4.86 -2.42 7.54
CA VAL A 63 -3.74 -3.37 7.49
C VAL A 63 -2.57 -2.80 6.69
N HIS A 64 -2.82 -2.04 5.61
CA HIS A 64 -1.75 -1.44 4.82
C HIS A 64 -2.19 -0.22 3.95
N PRO A 65 -1.28 0.72 3.64
CA PRO A 65 -1.60 1.92 2.82
C PRO A 65 -2.14 1.61 1.43
N MET A 66 -3.34 2.05 1.04
CA MET A 66 -3.87 1.84 -0.32
C MET A 66 -3.42 2.94 -1.29
N ARG A 67 -2.97 2.58 -2.50
CA ARG A 67 -2.63 3.56 -3.53
C ARG A 67 -3.89 4.21 -4.11
N SER A 68 -3.79 5.47 -4.54
CA SER A 68 -4.95 6.26 -4.96
C SER A 68 -5.71 5.68 -6.16
N ASP A 69 -5.03 5.02 -7.08
CA ASP A 69 -5.64 4.32 -8.21
C ASP A 69 -6.42 3.07 -7.77
N ALA A 70 -5.92 2.34 -6.76
CA ALA A 70 -6.62 1.21 -6.14
C ALA A 70 -7.93 1.66 -5.50
N VAL A 71 -7.88 2.77 -4.76
CA VAL A 71 -9.08 3.38 -4.13
C VAL A 71 -10.11 3.76 -5.18
N LYS A 72 -9.69 4.41 -6.28
CA LYS A 72 -10.57 4.77 -7.38
C LYS A 72 -11.23 3.55 -8.04
N GLU A 73 -10.47 2.47 -8.22
CA GLU A 73 -11.01 1.24 -8.79
C GLU A 73 -12.07 0.59 -7.89
N VAL A 74 -11.85 0.57 -6.57
CA VAL A 74 -12.84 0.05 -5.61
C VAL A 74 -14.14 0.87 -5.67
N LEU A 75 -14.05 2.20 -5.68
CA LEU A 75 -15.23 3.07 -5.78
C LEU A 75 -15.97 2.89 -7.12
N ARG A 76 -15.21 2.83 -8.23
CA ARG A 76 -15.77 2.67 -9.57
C ARG A 76 -16.57 1.38 -9.72
N ARG A 77 -16.07 0.26 -9.19
CA ARG A 77 -16.76 -1.06 -9.25
C ARG A 77 -18.13 -1.06 -8.59
N LYS A 78 -18.38 -0.15 -7.64
CA LYS A 78 -19.61 -0.06 -6.87
C LYS A 78 -20.37 1.27 -7.10
N GLY A 79 -19.98 2.05 -8.10
CA GLY A 79 -20.64 3.31 -8.46
C GLY A 79 -20.59 4.39 -7.37
N SER A 80 -19.61 4.33 -6.47
CA SER A 80 -19.48 5.28 -5.36
C SER A 80 -18.72 6.54 -5.75
N ASP A 81 -19.13 7.68 -5.18
CA ASP A 81 -18.54 9.00 -5.48
C ASP A 81 -17.18 9.16 -4.78
N GLU A 82 -16.20 9.70 -5.52
CA GLU A 82 -14.88 10.09 -5.01
C GLU A 82 -14.98 11.09 -3.83
N LYS A 83 -16.06 11.89 -3.76
CA LYS A 83 -16.34 12.77 -2.59
C LYS A 83 -16.39 12.02 -1.27
N SER A 84 -16.72 10.74 -1.29
CA SER A 84 -16.73 9.89 -0.09
C SER A 84 -15.33 9.78 0.51
N ILE A 85 -14.28 9.76 -0.31
CA ILE A 85 -12.88 9.74 0.16
C ILE A 85 -12.49 11.06 0.79
N ASP A 86 -12.86 12.18 0.18
CA ASP A 86 -12.63 13.50 0.77
C ASP A 86 -13.29 13.63 2.13
N ARG A 87 -14.50 13.06 2.29
CA ARG A 87 -15.19 12.97 3.57
C ARG A 87 -14.44 12.10 4.58
N LEU A 88 -13.93 10.92 4.19
CA LEU A 88 -13.14 10.09 5.12
C LEU A 88 -11.85 10.79 5.57
N VAL A 89 -11.23 11.59 4.69
CA VAL A 89 -10.05 12.39 5.03
C VAL A 89 -10.42 13.54 5.97
N SER A 90 -11.52 14.26 5.71
CA SER A 90 -11.95 15.36 6.58
C SER A 90 -12.43 14.88 7.95
N GLU A 91 -13.06 13.70 8.02
CA GLU A 91 -13.44 13.02 9.27
C GLU A 91 -12.22 12.42 10.00
N GLY A 92 -11.02 12.48 9.43
CA GLY A 92 -9.80 11.95 10.03
C GLY A 92 -9.79 10.43 10.16
N LYS A 93 -10.57 9.70 9.34
CA LYS A 93 -10.57 8.23 9.31
C LYS A 93 -9.40 7.68 8.51
N ILE A 94 -9.01 8.39 7.46
CA ILE A 94 -7.82 8.10 6.64
C ILE A 94 -7.05 9.39 6.39
N ARG A 95 -5.77 9.29 6.04
CA ARG A 95 -4.93 10.42 5.63
C ARG A 95 -4.20 10.14 4.33
N ARG A 96 -3.88 11.20 3.59
CA ARG A 96 -3.08 11.14 2.36
C ARG A 96 -1.59 11.18 2.69
N VAL A 97 -0.82 10.31 2.06
CA VAL A 97 0.63 10.23 2.18
C VAL A 97 1.24 10.13 0.78
N ARG A 98 2.24 10.96 0.47
CA ARG A 98 2.99 10.84 -0.77
C ARG A 98 4.20 9.94 -0.56
N TYR A 99 4.40 8.98 -1.45
CA TYR A 99 5.57 8.10 -1.46
C TYR A 99 5.93 7.76 -2.90
N GLY A 100 7.15 8.13 -3.31
CA GLY A 100 7.51 8.21 -4.73
C GLY A 100 6.55 9.14 -5.49
N ASP A 101 6.15 8.72 -6.68
CA ASP A 101 5.22 9.45 -7.54
C ASP A 101 3.73 9.22 -7.19
N TRP A 102 3.46 8.46 -6.13
CA TRP A 102 2.12 7.98 -5.81
C TRP A 102 1.59 8.59 -4.53
N VAL A 103 0.26 8.73 -4.49
CA VAL A 103 -0.49 9.06 -3.28
C VAL A 103 -1.08 7.78 -2.71
N TYR A 104 -0.92 7.61 -1.40
CA TYR A 104 -1.48 6.53 -0.63
C TYR A 104 -2.46 7.07 0.42
N TYR A 105 -3.48 6.28 0.72
CA TYR A 105 -4.43 6.48 1.80
C TYR A 105 -4.07 5.52 2.93
N VAL A 106 -3.87 6.06 4.12
CA VAL A 106 -3.47 5.31 5.33
C VAL A 106 -4.54 5.47 6.38
N ARG A 107 -4.91 4.40 7.08
CA ARG A 107 -5.81 4.48 8.23
C ARG A 107 -5.21 5.37 9.31
N VAL A 108 -6.03 6.26 9.86
CA VAL A 108 -5.68 6.97 11.08
C VAL A 108 -6.14 6.10 12.23
N MET A 109 -5.19 5.60 13.01
CA MET A 109 -5.48 4.94 14.28
C MET A 109 -5.76 6.04 15.30
N LYS A 110 -6.87 5.94 16.03
CA LYS A 110 -7.08 6.76 17.22
C LYS A 110 -6.16 6.22 18.30
N GLU A 111 -5.40 7.08 18.97
CA GLU A 111 -4.72 6.70 20.22
C GLU A 111 -5.78 6.23 21.22
N GLY A 112 -5.79 4.94 21.59
CA GLY A 112 -6.61 4.45 22.69
C GLY A 112 -7.35 3.12 22.54
N GLU A 113 -7.17 2.34 21.47
CA GLU A 113 -7.72 0.98 21.39
C GLU A 113 -6.58 -0.03 21.17
N GLN A 114 -5.94 -0.41 22.28
CA GLN A 114 -5.20 -1.68 22.45
C GLN A 114 -5.96 -2.54 23.45
#